data_AF-A0A087UTB0-F1
#
_entry.id   AF-A0A087UTB0-F1
#
_cell.length_a   1.000
_cell.length_b   1.000
_cell.length_c   1.000
_cell.angle_alpha   90.00
_cell.angle_beta   90.00
_cell.angle_gamma   90.00
#
_symmetry.space_group_name_H-M   'P 1'
#
loop_
_entity.id
_entity.type
_entity.pdbx_description
1 polymer ?
#
loop_
_entity_poly.entity_id
_entity_poly.type
_entity_poly.pdbx_seq_one_letter_code
_entity_poly.pdbx_strand_id
1 'polypeptide(L)'
;MQIFKKNDFFSGVTIPEVDVKETLESKLPENISEEELDFLKKCLDKDPDKRYTCEQLFHHPYFEGFSKSDFDNDVLSTRLRKDKLKSGHYQMLLPQLSTNSLGSTMDVRSSHPRSMKKYDPLPNI
;
A
#
# COMPACT_ATOMS: atom_id res chain seq x y z
N MET A 1 4.86 28.33 -4.17
CA MET A 1 3.66 28.59 -5.01
C MET A 1 3.96 28.83 -6.50
N GLN A 2 5.20 29.11 -6.91
CA GLN A 2 5.53 29.33 -8.34
C GLN A 2 5.29 28.09 -9.22
N ILE A 3 5.48 26.89 -8.66
CA ILE A 3 5.34 25.62 -9.37
C ILE A 3 3.88 25.40 -9.86
N PHE A 4 2.89 25.73 -9.04
CA PHE A 4 1.46 25.60 -9.41
C PHE A 4 1.08 26.57 -10.52
N LYS A 5 1.43 27.86 -10.38
CA LYS A 5 1.08 28.91 -11.36
C LYS A 5 1.78 28.74 -12.72
N LYS A 6 2.93 28.06 -12.74
CA LYS A 6 3.71 27.80 -13.96
C LYS A 6 3.25 26.57 -14.72
N ASN A 7 2.45 25.69 -14.10
CA ASN A 7 2.00 24.47 -14.76
C ASN A 7 0.78 24.80 -15.64
N ASP A 8 0.90 24.56 -16.94
CA ASP A 8 -0.13 24.82 -17.95
C ASP A 8 -1.44 24.07 -17.64
N PHE A 9 -1.36 22.91 -16.97
CA PHE A 9 -2.53 22.15 -16.53
C PHE A 9 -3.39 22.91 -15.52
N PHE A 10 -2.79 23.82 -14.75
CA PHE A 10 -3.48 24.65 -13.76
C PHE A 10 -3.70 26.09 -14.25
N SER A 11 -3.55 26.35 -15.55
CA SER A 11 -3.83 27.66 -16.11
C SER A 11 -5.33 28.01 -15.95
N GLY A 12 -5.61 29.20 -15.41
CA GLY A 12 -6.99 29.65 -15.17
C GLY A 12 -7.65 29.13 -13.89
N VAL A 13 -7.01 28.23 -13.13
CA VAL A 13 -7.48 27.82 -11.80
C VAL A 13 -6.58 28.37 -10.70
N THR A 14 -7.19 28.68 -9.55
CA THR A 14 -6.47 29.13 -8.34
C THR A 14 -6.71 28.13 -7.22
N ILE A 15 -5.70 27.93 -6.38
CA ILE A 15 -5.87 27.15 -5.16
C ILE A 15 -6.78 27.96 -4.23
N PRO A 16 -7.92 27.42 -3.79
CA PRO A 16 -8.80 28.11 -2.87
C PRO A 16 -8.08 28.47 -1.57
N GLU A 17 -8.31 29.68 -1.06
CA GLU A 17 -7.82 30.06 0.25
C GLU A 17 -8.73 29.45 1.32
N VAL A 18 -8.13 28.85 2.34
CA VAL A 18 -8.85 28.24 3.45
C VAL A 18 -8.96 29.26 4.57
N ASP A 19 -10.19 29.63 4.94
CA ASP A 19 -10.46 30.62 6.01
C ASP A 19 -10.03 30.12 7.40
N VAL A 20 -10.22 28.82 7.68
CA VAL A 20 -9.89 28.21 8.97
C VAL A 20 -8.88 27.08 8.78
N LYS A 21 -7.68 27.26 9.33
CA LYS A 21 -6.64 26.22 9.32
C LYS A 21 -6.83 25.32 10.54
N GLU A 22 -7.36 24.13 10.31
CA GLU A 22 -7.39 23.08 11.33
C GLU A 22 -5.98 22.50 11.51
N THR A 23 -5.55 22.34 12.76
CA THR A 23 -4.27 21.72 13.09
C THR A 23 -4.42 20.21 13.23
N LEU A 24 -3.30 19.49 13.22
CA LEU A 24 -3.33 18.02 13.35
C LEU A 24 -3.93 17.61 14.70
N GLU A 25 -3.64 18.35 15.76
CA GLU A 25 -4.15 18.13 17.12
C GLU A 25 -5.67 18.23 17.18
N SER A 26 -6.25 19.22 16.50
CA SER A 26 -7.70 19.42 16.48
C SER A 26 -8.43 18.35 15.67
N LYS A 27 -7.75 17.71 14.73
CA LYS A 27 -8.35 16.74 13.79
C LYS A 27 -8.17 15.29 14.23
N LEU A 28 -7.28 15.04 15.19
CA LEU A 28 -6.98 13.71 15.72
C LEU A 28 -7.76 13.47 17.02
N PRO A 29 -7.95 12.19 17.41
CA PRO A 29 -8.55 11.85 18.69
C PRO A 29 -7.80 12.48 19.87
N GLU A 30 -8.51 12.87 20.95
CA GLU A 30 -7.89 13.44 22.16
C GLU A 30 -6.88 12.51 22.84
N ASN A 31 -6.97 11.20 22.60
CA ASN A 31 -6.11 10.19 23.22
C ASN A 31 -4.80 9.92 22.46
N ILE A 32 -4.39 10.80 21.54
CA ILE A 32 -3.11 10.69 20.85
C ILE A 32 -1.95 11.07 21.79
N SER A 33 -0.90 10.26 21.82
CA SER A 33 0.32 10.59 22.56
C SER A 33 1.11 11.70 21.84
N GLU A 34 1.89 12.48 22.62
CA GLU A 34 2.77 13.52 22.08
C GLU A 34 3.77 12.97 21.06
N GLU A 35 4.26 11.74 21.27
CA GLU A 35 5.21 11.07 20.38
C GLU A 35 4.57 10.68 19.04
N GLU A 36 3.30 10.24 19.06
CA GLU A 36 2.54 9.89 17.85
C GLU A 36 2.26 11.14 17.02
N LEU A 37 1.92 12.23 17.71
CA LEU A 37 1.69 13.52 17.09
C LEU A 37 2.98 14.11 16.49
N ASP A 38 4.12 14.04 17.19
CA ASP A 38 5.41 14.51 16.65
C ASP A 38 5.82 13.69 15.44
N PHE A 39 5.69 12.36 15.50
CA PHE A 39 5.95 11.47 14.37
C PHE A 39 5.16 11.93 13.12
N LEU A 40 3.86 12.20 13.28
CA LEU A 40 3.00 12.63 12.19
C LEU A 40 3.42 14.01 11.66
N LYS A 41 3.80 14.94 12.54
CA LYS A 41 4.31 16.27 12.15
C LYS A 41 5.58 16.16 11.29
N LYS A 42 6.52 15.27 11.66
CA LYS A 42 7.74 15.03 10.87
C LYS A 42 7.46 14.42 9.50
N CYS A 43 6.38 13.63 9.38
CA CYS A 43 5.95 13.04 8.11
C CYS A 43 5.26 14.06 7.18
N LEU A 44 4.46 14.96 7.74
CA LEU A 44 3.54 15.83 6.99
C LEU A 44 4.03 17.28 6.82
N ASP A 45 5.34 17.51 6.85
CA ASP A 45 5.89 18.84 6.56
C ASP A 45 5.58 19.24 5.11
N LYS A 46 5.17 20.50 4.93
CA LYS A 46 4.84 21.09 3.62
C LYS A 46 6.09 21.20 2.74
N ASP A 47 7.25 21.35 3.36
CA ASP A 47 8.54 21.37 2.70
C ASP A 47 9.07 19.93 2.54
N PRO A 48 9.25 19.43 1.30
CA PRO A 48 9.78 18.10 1.07
C PRO A 48 11.13 17.85 1.74
N ASP A 49 11.99 18.87 1.82
CA ASP A 49 13.36 18.72 2.33
C ASP A 49 13.40 18.63 3.86
N LYS A 50 12.33 19.07 4.54
CA LYS A 50 12.19 18.99 6.00
C LYS A 50 11.53 17.71 6.47
N ARG A 51 10.90 16.96 5.56
CA ARG A 51 10.27 15.68 5.91
C ARG A 51 11.34 14.67 6.28
N TYR A 52 11.09 13.93 7.36
CA TYR A 52 12.01 12.88 7.76
C TYR A 52 12.03 11.75 6.73
N THR A 53 13.22 11.22 6.50
CA THR A 53 13.41 10.01 5.70
C THR A 53 12.86 8.80 6.43
N CYS A 54 12.59 7.71 5.70
CA CYS A 54 12.09 6.47 6.31
C CYS A 54 13.03 5.94 7.40
N GLU A 55 14.35 6.07 7.23
CA GLU A 55 15.34 5.67 8.22
C GLU A 55 15.23 6.50 9.50
N GLN A 56 15.13 7.83 9.38
CA GLN A 56 14.96 8.71 10.53
C GLN A 56 13.63 8.46 11.26
N LEU A 57 12.55 8.23 10.51
CA LEU A 57 11.25 7.86 11.08
C LEU A 57 11.29 6.53 11.81
N PHE A 58 12.07 5.57 11.32
CA PHE A 58 12.22 4.26 11.97
C PHE A 58 12.92 4.36 13.34
N HIS A 59 13.80 5.34 13.51
CA HIS A 59 14.46 5.63 14.79
C HIS A 59 13.67 6.57 15.72
N HIS A 60 12.44 6.93 15.36
CA HIS A 60 11.61 7.82 16.17
C HIS A 60 11.11 7.13 17.45
N PRO A 61 10.96 7.84 18.59
CA PRO A 61 10.41 7.28 19.84
C PRO A 61 9.06 6.59 19.71
N TYR A 62 8.28 6.95 18.70
CA TYR A 62 7.04 6.24 18.33
C TYR A 62 7.23 4.73 18.14
N PHE A 63 8.41 4.29 17.70
CA PHE A 63 8.76 2.87 17.56
C PHE A 63 9.61 2.34 18.73
N GLU A 64 9.86 3.13 19.77
CA GLU A 64 10.60 2.69 20.94
C GLU A 64 9.77 1.65 21.72
N GLY A 65 10.26 0.41 21.75
CA GLY A 65 9.51 -0.75 22.27
C GLY A 65 8.86 -1.62 21.19
N PHE A 66 8.91 -1.22 19.92
CA PHE A 66 8.55 -2.08 18.80
C PHE A 66 9.73 -2.98 18.44
N SER A 67 9.72 -4.23 18.92
CA SER A 67 10.72 -5.21 18.49
C SER A 67 10.32 -5.79 17.13
N LYS A 68 11.22 -5.69 16.14
CA LYS A 68 11.05 -6.32 14.82
C LYS A 68 10.76 -7.82 14.92
N SER A 69 11.30 -8.50 15.95
CA SER A 69 11.03 -9.92 16.20
C SER A 69 9.54 -10.21 16.38
N ASP A 70 8.80 -9.30 17.01
CA ASP A 70 7.40 -9.54 17.38
C ASP A 70 6.51 -9.40 16.14
N PHE A 71 6.86 -8.45 15.26
CA PHE A 71 6.22 -8.29 13.96
C PHE A 71 6.47 -9.47 13.01
N ASP A 72 7.72 -9.90 12.87
CA ASP A 72 8.07 -11.01 11.99
C ASP A 72 7.38 -12.31 12.42
N ASN A 73 7.26 -12.56 13.73
CA ASN A 73 6.52 -13.71 14.27
C ASN A 73 5.02 -13.64 13.96
N ASP A 74 4.39 -12.47 14.08
CA ASP A 74 2.96 -12.34 13.77
C ASP A 74 2.68 -12.54 12.26
N VAL A 75 3.52 -11.97 11.39
CA VAL A 75 3.42 -12.16 9.93
C VAL A 75 3.66 -13.63 9.53
N LEU A 76 4.61 -14.31 10.16
CA LEU A 76 4.82 -15.75 9.92
C LEU A 76 3.62 -16.56 10.42
N SER A 77 3.10 -16.26 11.60
CA SER A 77 1.96 -16.97 12.18
C SER A 77 0.68 -16.83 11.33
N THR A 78 0.42 -15.63 10.79
CA THR A 78 -0.73 -15.36 9.90
C THR A 78 -0.60 -16.07 8.56
N ARG A 79 0.61 -16.14 7.98
CA ARG A 79 0.88 -16.95 6.78
C ARG A 79 0.65 -18.44 7.04
N LEU A 80 1.18 -18.97 8.14
CA LEU A 80 1.00 -20.38 8.52
C LEU A 80 -0.47 -20.76 8.76
N ARG A 81 -1.27 -19.86 9.35
CA ARG A 81 -2.73 -20.04 9.50
C ARG A 81 -3.44 -20.14 8.15
N LYS A 82 -3.07 -19.29 7.19
CA LYS A 82 -3.67 -19.28 5.84
C LYS A 82 -3.35 -20.55 5.05
N ASP A 83 -2.15 -21.10 5.21
CA ASP A 83 -1.75 -22.34 4.54
C ASP A 83 -2.41 -23.58 5.16
N LYS A 84 -2.62 -23.62 6.47
CA LYS A 84 -3.39 -24.69 7.14
C LYS A 84 -4.85 -24.75 6.68
N LEU A 85 -5.49 -23.60 6.44
CA LEU A 85 -6.86 -23.53 5.94
C LEU A 85 -6.99 -24.04 4.49
N LYS A 86 -5.96 -23.82 3.65
CA LYS A 86 -5.93 -24.33 2.28
C LYS A 86 -5.59 -25.82 2.21
N SER A 87 -4.79 -26.32 3.16
CA SER A 87 -4.42 -27.75 3.22
C SER A 87 -5.54 -28.65 3.75
N GLY A 88 -6.61 -28.08 4.33
CA GLY A 88 -7.77 -28.81 4.86
C GLY A 88 -8.95 -28.97 3.88
N HIS A 89 -8.79 -28.60 2.60
CA HIS A 89 -9.84 -28.71 1.59
C HIS A 89 -9.54 -29.76 0.51
N TYR A 90 -9.39 -31.01 0.94
CA TYR A 90 -10.25 -31.99 0.28
C TYR A 90 -11.68 -31.69 0.76
N GLN A 91 -12.65 -31.69 -0.15
CA GLN A 91 -14.11 -31.56 0.06
C GLN A 91 -14.67 -30.20 0.51
N MET A 92 -14.47 -29.15 -0.30
CA MET A 92 -15.57 -28.21 -0.60
C MET A 92 -15.71 -28.12 -2.12
N LEU A 93 -16.34 -29.15 -2.68
CA LEU A 93 -16.75 -29.16 -4.08
C LEU A 93 -17.78 -28.05 -4.27
N LEU A 94 -17.36 -26.94 -4.87
CA LEU A 94 -18.27 -25.98 -5.46
C LEU A 94 -19.15 -26.72 -6.47
N PRO A 95 -20.48 -26.45 -6.54
CA PRO A 95 -21.35 -27.07 -7.53
C PRO A 95 -20.81 -26.82 -8.93
N GLN A 96 -20.31 -27.85 -9.59
CA GLN A 96 -19.92 -27.79 -10.99
C GLN A 96 -21.21 -27.71 -11.80
N LEU A 97 -21.44 -26.60 -12.51
CA LEU A 97 -22.41 -26.58 -13.59
C LEU A 97 -21.89 -27.51 -14.68
N SER A 98 -22.70 -28.50 -15.06
CA SER A 98 -22.39 -29.48 -16.10
C SER A 98 -21.98 -28.79 -17.39
N THR A 99 -20.68 -28.60 -17.59
CA THR A 99 -20.12 -28.33 -18.91
C THR A 99 -19.56 -29.65 -19.43
N ASN A 100 -20.25 -30.15 -20.43
CA ASN A 100 -20.00 -31.41 -21.09
C ASN A 100 -18.66 -31.34 -21.84
N SER A 101 -17.71 -32.23 -21.51
CA SER A 101 -16.81 -32.97 -22.42
C SER A 101 -15.41 -33.23 -21.85
N LEU A 102 -15.24 -34.49 -21.42
CA LEU A 102 -14.11 -35.41 -21.64
C LEU A 102 -12.76 -34.82 -22.11
N GLY A 103 -11.71 -35.11 -21.34
CA GLY A 103 -10.33 -35.02 -21.83
C GLY A 103 -9.26 -35.25 -20.77
N SER A 104 -9.13 -36.48 -20.26
CA SER A 104 -7.93 -36.91 -19.55
C SER A 104 -6.75 -36.97 -20.52
N THR A 105 -5.60 -36.36 -20.19
CA THR A 105 -4.28 -36.93 -20.54
C THR A 105 -3.12 -36.17 -19.88
N MET A 106 -2.35 -36.95 -19.13
CA MET A 106 -0.89 -37.03 -18.95
C MET A 106 0.03 -35.79 -19.06
N ASP A 107 1.03 -35.85 -18.16
CA ASP A 107 2.28 -35.10 -18.07
C ASP A 107 2.99 -34.82 -19.40
N VAL A 108 3.74 -33.70 -19.48
CA VAL A 108 5.16 -33.64 -19.90
C VAL A 108 5.65 -32.18 -19.89
N ARG A 109 6.86 -32.00 -19.38
CA ARG A 109 7.70 -30.79 -19.34
C ARG A 109 7.82 -30.11 -20.71
N SER A 110 7.70 -28.78 -20.78
CA SER A 110 8.46 -27.96 -21.74
C SER A 110 8.51 -26.49 -21.31
N SER A 111 9.73 -26.02 -21.08
CA SER A 111 10.13 -24.65 -20.80
C SER A 111 10.18 -23.82 -22.08
N HIS A 112 9.33 -22.81 -22.27
CA HIS A 112 9.57 -21.67 -23.18
C HIS A 112 8.83 -20.40 -22.69
N PRO A 113 9.45 -19.20 -22.77
CA PRO A 113 8.91 -17.96 -22.22
C PRO A 113 7.87 -17.32 -23.16
N ARG A 114 6.72 -16.92 -22.63
CA ARG A 114 5.75 -16.10 -23.39
C ARG A 114 6.26 -14.66 -23.45
N SER A 115 6.61 -14.22 -24.66
CA SER A 115 6.84 -12.82 -25.02
C SER A 115 5.62 -11.97 -24.65
N MET A 116 5.76 -11.11 -23.65
CA MET A 116 4.76 -10.10 -23.29
C MET A 116 4.74 -9.02 -24.38
N LYS A 117 3.66 -8.98 -25.16
CA LYS A 117 3.37 -7.86 -26.07
C LYS A 117 3.17 -6.60 -25.21
N LYS A 118 4.02 -5.59 -25.40
CA LYS A 118 3.89 -4.28 -24.78
C LYS A 118 2.64 -3.60 -25.34
N TYR A 119 1.64 -3.39 -24.49
CA TYR A 119 0.54 -2.47 -24.77
C TYR A 119 0.98 -1.10 -24.27
N ASP A 120 1.10 -0.12 -25.18
CA ASP A 120 1.40 1.27 -24.86
C ASP A 120 0.08 2.04 -24.79
N PRO A 121 -0.33 2.57 -23.62
CA PRO A 121 -1.67 3.14 -23.44
C PRO A 121 -1.76 4.65 -23.74
N LEU A 122 -0.77 5.25 -24.41
CA LEU A 122 -0.77 6.69 -24.65
C LEU A 122 -1.12 7.03 -26.12
N PRO A 123 -1.96 8.05 -26.36
CA PRO A 123 -2.22 8.54 -27.71
C PRO A 123 -1.00 9.31 -28.23
N ASN A 124 -0.61 9.03 -29.47
CA ASN A 124 0.40 9.81 -30.19
C ASN A 124 -0.08 11.26 -30.35
N ILE A 125 0.79 12.19 -29.97
CA ILE A 125 0.77 13.61 -30.40
C ILE A 125 1.16 13.72 -31.88
#